data_AF-A0AAW1M637-F1
#
_entry.id   AF-A0AAW1M637-F1
#
_cell.length_a   1.000
_cell.length_b   1.000
_cell.length_c   1.000
_cell.angle_alpha   90.00
_cell.angle_beta   90.00
_cell.angle_gamma   90.00
#
_symmetry.space_group_name_H-M   'P 1'
#
loop_
_entity.id
_entity.type
_entity.pdbx_description
1 polymer ?
#
loop_
_entity_poly.entity_id
_entity_poly.type
_entity_poly.pdbx_seq_one_letter_code
_entity_poly.pdbx_strand_id
1 'polypeptide(L)'
;MAGSESDDYSTDERNIMIEAMNKDQKEMKAEQREIARQIQQIGEEQKHINEELTKLKTENENLKRVNLEIKKENEINKKEITDIKREIERTEKISRKRNVVMYGIKLSANDRTEKISRKRNVVMYGIKLSANDRTLLKNHITEFIKQNLNLDIIPKEVTKIGERTCLQNLYL
;
A
#
# COMPACT_ATOMS: atom_id res chain seq x y z
N MET A 1 73.35 62.52 -39.41
CA MET A 1 72.73 63.58 -38.60
C MET A 1 71.70 62.91 -37.72
N ALA A 2 72.04 62.66 -36.46
CA ALA A 2 71.13 62.14 -35.46
C ALA A 2 70.55 63.34 -34.71
N GLY A 3 69.32 63.72 -35.05
CA GLY A 3 68.56 64.70 -34.28
C GLY A 3 67.98 64.00 -33.07
N SER A 4 68.53 64.28 -31.89
CA SER A 4 67.89 63.98 -30.62
C SER A 4 66.84 65.05 -30.37
N GLU A 5 65.58 64.76 -30.68
CA GLU A 5 64.43 65.54 -30.21
C GLU A 5 64.33 65.36 -28.69
N SER A 6 64.74 66.39 -27.96
CA SER A 6 64.59 66.47 -26.51
C SER A 6 63.21 67.03 -26.19
N ASP A 7 62.30 66.17 -25.74
CA ASP A 7 60.98 66.53 -25.21
C ASP A 7 61.11 67.31 -23.89
N ASP A 8 61.28 68.63 -23.99
CA ASP A 8 61.34 69.51 -22.83
C ASP A 8 59.93 70.03 -22.50
N TYR A 9 59.11 69.13 -21.93
CA TYR A 9 57.83 69.49 -21.30
C TYR A 9 58.06 70.46 -20.14
N SER A 10 57.17 71.46 -20.01
CA SER A 10 57.13 72.35 -18.85
C SER A 10 56.98 71.54 -17.56
N THR A 11 57.63 71.96 -16.47
CA THR A 11 57.53 71.33 -15.14
C THR A 11 56.07 71.14 -14.71
N ASP A 12 55.17 72.04 -15.11
CA ASP A 12 53.75 71.99 -14.78
C ASP A 12 53.02 70.86 -15.54
N GLU A 13 53.38 70.61 -16.80
CA GLU A 13 52.81 69.54 -17.62
C GLU A 13 53.24 68.17 -17.09
N ARG A 14 54.50 68.03 -16.68
CA ARG A 14 55.00 66.81 -16.01
C ARG A 14 54.26 66.56 -14.70
N ASN A 15 53.99 67.59 -13.89
CA ASN A 15 53.26 67.45 -12.64
C ASN A 15 51.80 67.01 -12.86
N ILE A 16 51.09 67.60 -13.84
CA ILE A 16 49.73 67.19 -14.21
C ILE A 16 49.69 65.71 -14.65
N MET A 17 50.67 65.29 -15.46
CA MET A 17 50.76 63.90 -15.91
C MET A 17 51.01 62.93 -14.74
N ILE A 18 51.90 63.28 -13.81
CA ILE A 18 52.17 62.48 -12.60
C ILE A 18 50.92 62.37 -11.72
N GLU A 19 50.16 63.46 -11.54
CA GLU A 19 48.91 63.43 -10.78
C GLU A 19 47.85 62.53 -11.41
N ALA A 20 47.68 62.60 -12.73
CA ALA A 20 46.78 61.72 -13.47
C ALA A 20 47.20 60.25 -13.34
N MET A 21 48.49 59.94 -13.54
CA MET A 21 49.02 58.59 -13.37
C MET A 21 48.82 58.06 -11.93
N ASN A 22 49.00 58.91 -10.92
CA ASN A 22 48.79 58.54 -9.53
C ASN A 22 47.31 58.26 -9.22
N LYS A 23 46.40 59.02 -9.84
CA LYS A 23 44.95 58.79 -9.75
C LYS A 23 44.59 57.44 -10.37
N ASP A 24 45.03 57.18 -11.60
CA ASP A 24 44.77 55.93 -12.30
C ASP A 24 45.34 54.71 -11.54
N GLN A 25 46.55 54.83 -10.98
CA GLN A 25 47.13 53.78 -10.15
C GLN A 25 46.30 53.51 -8.88
N LYS A 26 45.70 54.54 -8.29
CA LYS A 26 44.85 54.41 -7.10
C LYS A 26 43.53 53.72 -7.44
N GLU A 27 42.92 54.09 -8.56
CA GLU A 27 41.68 53.48 -9.07
C GLU A 27 41.92 52.00 -9.41
N MET A 28 42.98 51.70 -10.17
CA MET A 28 43.36 50.32 -10.51
C MET A 28 43.61 49.47 -9.26
N LYS A 29 44.28 50.01 -8.23
CA LYS A 29 44.45 49.31 -6.95
C LYS A 29 43.13 49.07 -6.22
N ALA A 30 42.16 49.96 -6.35
CA ALA A 30 40.83 49.76 -5.76
C ALA A 30 40.07 48.64 -6.48
N GLU A 31 40.10 48.63 -7.81
CA GLU A 31 39.49 47.56 -8.64
C GLU A 31 40.13 46.20 -8.35
N GLN A 32 41.46 46.13 -8.24
CA GLN A 32 42.16 44.89 -7.88
C GLN A 32 41.71 44.34 -6.52
N ARG A 33 41.50 45.21 -5.52
CA ARG A 33 40.99 44.79 -4.20
C ARG A 33 39.57 44.27 -4.30
N GLU A 34 38.74 44.89 -5.13
CA GLU A 34 37.36 44.46 -5.30
C GLU A 34 37.26 43.11 -6.00
N ILE A 35 38.04 42.91 -7.07
CA ILE A 35 38.16 41.61 -7.74
C ILE A 35 38.63 40.54 -6.76
N ALA A 36 39.62 40.84 -5.90
CA ALA A 36 40.10 39.89 -4.90
C ALA A 36 38.99 39.47 -3.91
N ARG A 37 38.12 40.40 -3.49
CA ARG A 37 36.96 40.09 -2.65
C ARG A 37 35.95 39.20 -3.36
N GLN A 38 35.64 39.51 -4.62
CA GLN A 38 34.70 38.71 -5.41
C GLN A 38 35.21 37.28 -5.62
N ILE A 39 36.51 37.12 -5.90
CA ILE A 39 37.15 35.80 -6.01
C ILE A 39 37.01 35.02 -4.69
N GLN A 40 37.24 35.68 -3.55
CA GLN A 40 37.08 35.04 -2.25
C GLN A 40 35.63 34.58 -2.03
N GLN A 41 34.66 35.44 -2.31
CA GLN A 41 33.24 35.12 -2.15
C GLN A 41 32.82 33.94 -3.04
N ILE A 42 33.24 33.95 -4.31
CA ILE A 42 33.00 32.83 -5.24
C ILE A 42 33.61 31.53 -4.69
N GLY A 43 34.79 31.59 -4.09
CA GLY A 43 35.43 30.43 -3.45
C GLY A 43 34.62 29.87 -2.29
N GLU A 44 34.04 30.73 -1.46
CA GLU A 44 33.17 30.34 -0.34
C GLU A 44 31.85 29.72 -0.83
N GLU A 45 31.23 30.33 -1.85
CA GLU A 45 30.01 29.80 -2.49
C GLU A 45 30.27 28.43 -3.14
N GLN A 46 31.39 28.27 -3.85
CA GLN A 46 31.79 26.98 -4.43
C GLN A 46 31.99 25.90 -3.36
N LYS A 47 32.58 26.27 -2.22
CA LYS A 47 32.73 25.33 -1.09
C LYS A 47 31.36 24.87 -0.57
N HIS A 48 30.43 25.82 -0.36
CA HIS A 48 29.09 25.50 0.10
C HIS A 48 28.33 24.60 -0.88
N ILE A 49 28.37 24.91 -2.18
CA ILE A 49 27.75 24.10 -3.24
C ILE A 49 28.31 22.68 -3.23
N ASN A 50 29.62 22.53 -3.09
CA ASN A 50 30.24 21.21 -3.03
C ASN A 50 29.78 20.41 -1.79
N GLU A 51 29.66 21.06 -0.63
CA GLU A 51 29.13 20.42 0.57
C GLU A 51 27.69 19.94 0.36
N GLU A 52 26.81 20.76 -0.23
CA GLU A 52 25.44 20.35 -0.56
C GLU A 52 25.39 19.20 -1.58
N LEU A 53 26.21 19.24 -2.62
CA LEU A 53 26.30 18.16 -3.60
C LEU A 53 26.70 16.83 -2.94
N THR A 54 27.61 16.84 -1.98
CA THR A 54 28.00 15.62 -1.26
C THR A 54 26.86 15.07 -0.38
N LYS A 55 26.10 15.94 0.28
CA LYS A 55 24.92 15.55 1.06
C LYS A 55 23.84 14.93 0.17
N LEU A 56 23.50 15.61 -0.93
CA LEU A 56 22.51 15.12 -1.89
C LEU A 56 22.91 13.79 -2.52
N LYS A 57 24.19 13.60 -2.84
CA LYS A 57 24.70 12.33 -3.35
C LYS A 57 24.52 11.20 -2.34
N THR A 58 24.82 11.46 -1.08
CA THR A 58 24.66 10.50 0.02
C THR A 58 23.19 10.15 0.23
N GLU A 59 22.31 11.14 0.24
CA GLU A 59 20.86 10.94 0.35
C GLU A 59 20.30 10.11 -0.80
N ASN A 60 20.74 10.37 -2.03
CA ASN A 60 20.34 9.62 -3.21
C ASN A 60 20.78 8.15 -3.14
N GLU A 61 21.98 7.87 -2.63
CA GLU A 61 22.45 6.50 -2.40
C GLU A 61 21.61 5.78 -1.33
N ASN A 62 21.24 6.48 -0.26
CA ASN A 62 20.35 5.93 0.77
C ASN A 62 18.96 5.63 0.21
N LEU A 63 18.37 6.54 -0.56
CA LEU A 63 17.07 6.34 -1.21
C LEU A 63 17.09 5.15 -2.19
N LYS A 64 18.19 4.95 -2.94
CA LYS A 64 18.35 3.76 -3.80
C LYS A 64 18.36 2.47 -2.98
N ARG A 65 19.02 2.46 -1.82
CA ARG A 65 19.07 1.30 -0.92
C ARG A 65 17.68 0.98 -0.36
N VAL A 66 16.99 1.98 0.19
CA VAL A 66 15.63 1.82 0.73
C VAL A 66 14.66 1.33 -0.35
N ASN A 67 14.73 1.89 -1.56
CA ASN A 67 13.91 1.41 -2.68
C ASN A 67 14.17 -0.05 -3.05
N LEU A 68 15.42 -0.52 -2.93
CA LEU A 68 15.74 -1.92 -3.17
C LEU A 68 15.14 -2.84 -2.10
N GLU A 69 15.16 -2.42 -0.83
CA GLU A 69 14.54 -3.15 0.28
C GLU A 69 13.03 -3.24 0.12
N ILE A 70 12.36 -2.12 -0.17
CA ILE A 70 10.91 -2.08 -0.44
C ILE A 70 10.54 -3.01 -1.61
N LYS A 71 11.36 -3.04 -2.67
CA LYS A 71 11.13 -3.97 -3.79
C LYS A 71 11.22 -5.43 -3.35
N LYS A 72 12.18 -5.80 -2.50
CA LYS A 72 12.31 -7.16 -1.97
C LYS A 72 11.11 -7.53 -1.09
N GLU A 73 10.70 -6.64 -0.19
CA GLU A 73 9.54 -6.84 0.68
C GLU A 73 8.25 -7.02 -0.13
N ASN A 74 8.05 -6.20 -1.17
CA ASN A 74 6.91 -6.34 -2.07
C ASN A 74 6.87 -7.69 -2.80
N GLU A 75 8.02 -8.23 -3.20
CA GLU A 75 8.07 -9.58 -3.81
C GLU A 75 7.76 -10.69 -2.79
N ILE A 76 8.15 -10.53 -1.53
CA ILE A 76 7.77 -11.45 -0.45
C ILE A 76 6.25 -11.39 -0.23
N ASN A 77 5.69 -10.20 -0.05
CA ASN A 77 4.26 -10.00 0.18
C ASN A 77 3.40 -10.54 -0.98
N LYS A 78 3.85 -10.40 -2.23
CA LYS A 78 3.17 -11.00 -3.39
C LYS A 78 3.10 -12.53 -3.30
N LYS A 79 4.18 -13.19 -2.85
CA LYS A 79 4.20 -14.64 -2.66
C LYS A 79 3.25 -15.05 -1.54
N GLU A 80 3.29 -14.38 -0.40
CA GLU A 80 2.38 -14.65 0.73
C GLU A 80 0.92 -14.50 0.34
N ILE A 81 0.56 -13.42 -0.37
CA ILE A 81 -0.80 -13.21 -0.89
C ILE A 81 -1.21 -14.36 -1.82
N THR A 82 -0.30 -14.82 -2.67
CA THR A 82 -0.57 -15.94 -3.59
C THR A 82 -0.82 -17.24 -2.83
N ASP A 83 -0.03 -17.52 -1.80
CA ASP A 83 -0.18 -18.73 -1.00
C ASP A 83 -1.45 -18.70 -0.14
N ILE A 84 -1.79 -17.55 0.46
CA ILE A 84 -3.05 -17.35 1.17
C ILE A 84 -4.25 -17.57 0.24
N LYS A 85 -4.21 -17.03 -1.00
CA LYS A 85 -5.27 -17.24 -2.00
C LYS A 85 -5.47 -18.73 -2.30
N ARG A 86 -4.39 -19.49 -2.48
CA ARG A 86 -4.46 -20.95 -2.70
C ARG A 86 -5.08 -21.66 -1.49
N GLU A 87 -4.72 -21.25 -0.28
CA GLU A 87 -5.23 -21.87 0.93
C GLU A 87 -6.73 -21.57 1.15
N ILE A 88 -7.16 -20.34 0.84
CA ILE A 88 -8.59 -19.98 0.80
C ILE A 88 -9.33 -20.88 -0.21
N GLU A 89 -8.81 -21.03 -1.43
CA GLU A 89 -9.44 -21.85 -2.47
C GLU A 89 -9.57 -23.32 -2.04
N ARG A 90 -8.51 -23.88 -1.43
CA ARG A 90 -8.55 -25.25 -0.88
C ARG A 90 -9.60 -25.39 0.20
N THR A 91 -9.65 -24.43 1.13
CA THR A 91 -10.60 -24.43 2.25
C THR A 91 -12.03 -24.29 1.75
N GLU A 92 -12.28 -23.44 0.76
CA GLU A 92 -13.58 -23.33 0.11
C GLU A 92 -13.98 -24.62 -0.59
N LYS A 93 -13.07 -25.27 -1.32
CA LYS A 93 -13.34 -26.54 -2.00
C LYS A 93 -13.69 -27.64 -0.99
N ILE A 94 -12.99 -27.69 0.14
CA ILE A 94 -13.30 -28.62 1.24
C ILE A 94 -14.68 -28.29 1.84
N SER A 95 -14.96 -27.02 2.09
CA SER A 95 -16.26 -26.56 2.61
C SER A 95 -17.41 -26.95 1.68
N ARG A 96 -17.30 -26.70 0.37
CA ARG A 96 -18.32 -27.08 -0.62
C ARG A 96 -18.54 -28.60 -0.72
N LYS A 97 -17.50 -29.41 -0.48
CA LYS A 97 -17.61 -30.88 -0.47
C LYS A 97 -18.24 -31.44 0.81
N ARG A 98 -18.05 -30.76 1.94
CA ARG A 98 -18.51 -31.21 3.26
C ARG A 98 -19.83 -30.55 3.71
N ASN A 99 -20.23 -29.46 3.07
CA ASN A 99 -21.44 -28.70 3.42
C ASN A 99 -22.41 -28.67 2.24
N VAL A 100 -23.67 -29.05 2.46
CA VAL A 100 -24.79 -28.79 1.55
C VAL A 100 -25.23 -27.33 1.74
N VAL A 101 -24.99 -26.48 0.75
CA VAL A 101 -25.50 -25.09 0.74
C VAL A 101 -26.83 -25.07 -0.03
N MET A 102 -27.96 -25.07 0.70
CA MET A 102 -29.28 -24.77 0.14
C MET A 102 -29.51 -23.26 0.18
N TYR A 103 -29.53 -22.60 -0.98
CA TYR A 103 -29.88 -21.19 -1.10
C TYR A 103 -31.39 -20.99 -0.93
N GLY A 104 -31.77 -20.08 -0.03
CA GLY A 104 -33.14 -19.63 0.12
C GLY A 104 -33.32 -18.51 1.13
N ILE A 105 -33.02 -17.28 0.69
CA ILE A 105 -33.54 -15.99 1.20
C ILE A 105 -33.25 -15.63 2.68
N LYS A 106 -32.55 -14.50 2.86
CA LYS A 106 -32.18 -13.90 4.16
C LYS A 106 -33.41 -13.44 4.93
N LEU A 107 -33.58 -13.92 6.17
CA LEU A 107 -34.47 -13.32 7.17
C LEU A 107 -33.70 -13.16 8.49
N SER A 108 -33.73 -11.95 9.05
CA SER A 108 -33.08 -11.64 10.32
C SER A 108 -33.69 -12.45 11.45
N ALA A 109 -32.88 -13.23 12.17
CA ALA A 109 -33.32 -13.99 13.32
C ALA A 109 -32.56 -13.52 14.58
N ASN A 110 -33.30 -13.28 15.67
CA ASN A 110 -32.74 -12.89 16.97
C ASN A 110 -31.79 -13.97 17.55
N ASP A 111 -30.77 -13.50 18.27
CA ASP A 111 -29.60 -14.20 18.84
C ASP A 111 -29.85 -15.59 19.46
N ARG A 112 -31.07 -15.86 19.94
CA ARG A 112 -31.42 -17.13 20.59
C ARG A 112 -31.46 -18.32 19.63
N THR A 113 -31.81 -18.09 18.36
CA THR A 113 -31.91 -19.14 17.33
C THR A 113 -30.55 -19.48 16.71
N GLU A 114 -29.63 -18.52 16.64
CA GLU A 114 -28.30 -18.72 16.10
C GLU A 114 -27.45 -19.65 16.98
N LYS A 115 -27.59 -19.53 18.32
CA LYS A 115 -26.86 -20.33 19.31
C LYS A 115 -27.18 -21.84 19.26
N ILE A 116 -28.39 -22.19 18.82
CA ILE A 116 -28.86 -23.59 18.73
C ILE A 116 -28.48 -24.21 17.37
N SER A 117 -28.45 -23.40 16.30
CA SER A 117 -28.09 -23.87 14.95
C SER A 117 -26.62 -24.32 14.81
N ARG A 118 -25.71 -23.81 15.64
CA ARG A 118 -24.26 -24.07 15.56
C ARG A 118 -23.80 -25.43 16.12
N LYS A 119 -24.70 -26.27 16.66
CA LYS A 119 -24.33 -27.50 17.39
C LYS A 119 -24.48 -28.84 16.64
N ARG A 120 -24.46 -28.84 15.30
CA ARG A 120 -24.55 -30.03 14.39
C ARG A 120 -25.98 -30.39 13.94
N ASN A 121 -26.67 -29.47 13.28
CA ASN A 121 -27.98 -29.76 12.70
C ASN A 121 -28.05 -29.35 11.23
N VAL A 122 -28.67 -30.18 10.40
CA VAL A 122 -29.12 -29.81 9.05
C VAL A 122 -30.48 -29.15 9.20
N VAL A 123 -30.58 -27.87 8.85
CA VAL A 123 -31.86 -27.13 8.86
C VAL A 123 -32.38 -27.08 7.44
N MET A 124 -33.47 -27.82 7.18
CA MET A 124 -34.19 -27.74 5.90
C MET A 124 -35.38 -26.79 6.01
N TYR A 125 -35.45 -25.81 5.10
CA TYR A 125 -36.62 -24.95 4.90
C TYR A 125 -37.25 -25.34 3.55
N GLY A 126 -38.54 -25.69 3.52
CA GLY A 126 -39.16 -26.01 2.24
C GLY A 126 -40.62 -26.50 2.15
N ILE A 127 -41.30 -26.90 3.24
CA ILE A 127 -42.69 -27.43 3.12
C ILE A 127 -43.56 -26.87 4.23
N LYS A 128 -44.79 -26.41 3.91
CA LYS A 128 -45.81 -26.04 4.91
C LYS A 128 -46.20 -27.28 5.71
N LEU A 129 -45.74 -27.37 6.96
CA LEU A 129 -45.91 -28.53 7.83
C LEU A 129 -47.30 -28.50 8.46
N SER A 130 -48.29 -29.12 7.82
CA SER A 130 -49.61 -29.37 8.42
C SER A 130 -49.64 -30.74 9.12
N ALA A 131 -48.82 -30.95 10.14
CA ALA A 131 -48.93 -32.14 10.96
C ALA A 131 -48.49 -31.84 12.40
N ASN A 132 -49.44 -31.93 13.33
CA ASN A 132 -49.15 -32.01 14.76
C ASN A 132 -48.72 -33.43 15.19
N ASP A 133 -48.74 -34.39 14.26
CA ASP A 133 -48.32 -35.77 14.47
C ASP A 133 -46.85 -35.97 14.03
N ARG A 134 -46.01 -36.34 15.00
CA ARG A 134 -44.57 -36.60 14.80
C ARG A 134 -44.31 -37.76 13.84
N THR A 135 -45.19 -38.76 13.79
CA THR A 135 -45.04 -39.94 12.94
C THR A 135 -45.29 -39.58 11.48
N LEU A 136 -46.35 -38.81 11.23
CA LEU A 136 -46.70 -38.33 9.90
C LEU A 136 -45.65 -37.36 9.36
N LEU A 137 -45.14 -36.48 10.24
CA LEU A 137 -44.03 -35.58 9.91
C LEU A 137 -42.75 -36.35 9.55
N LYS A 138 -42.41 -37.39 10.30
CA LYS A 138 -41.27 -38.27 10.04
C LYS A 138 -41.40 -38.96 8.67
N ASN A 139 -42.57 -39.48 8.35
CA ASN A 139 -42.83 -40.15 7.07
C ASN A 139 -42.75 -39.18 5.88
N HIS A 140 -43.40 -38.01 5.96
CA HIS A 140 -43.32 -36.99 4.92
C HIS A 140 -41.90 -36.51 4.67
N ILE A 141 -41.10 -36.33 5.73
CA ILE A 141 -39.70 -35.96 5.58
C ILE A 141 -38.87 -37.09 4.96
N THR A 142 -39.12 -38.34 5.33
CA THR A 142 -38.45 -39.51 4.75
C THR A 142 -38.73 -39.61 3.25
N GLU A 143 -40.01 -39.47 2.85
CA GLU A 143 -40.41 -39.48 1.44
C GLU A 143 -39.82 -38.30 0.68
N PHE A 144 -39.82 -37.10 1.27
CA PHE A 144 -39.22 -35.92 0.67
C PHE A 144 -37.73 -36.13 0.37
N ILE A 145 -36.97 -36.66 1.34
CA ILE A 145 -35.54 -36.96 1.17
C ILE A 145 -35.35 -38.00 0.06
N LYS A 146 -36.16 -39.06 0.05
CA LYS A 146 -36.07 -40.11 -0.96
C LYS A 146 -36.38 -39.60 -2.37
N GLN A 147 -37.44 -38.80 -2.53
CA GLN A 147 -37.90 -38.32 -3.84
C GLN A 147 -37.07 -37.16 -4.38
N ASN A 148 -36.64 -36.22 -3.53
CA ASN A 148 -36.00 -34.98 -3.96
C ASN A 148 -34.47 -35.03 -3.86
N LEU A 149 -33.93 -35.84 -2.93
CA LEU A 149 -32.48 -35.97 -2.73
C LEU A 149 -31.95 -37.32 -3.21
N ASN A 150 -32.82 -38.27 -3.58
CA ASN A 150 -32.46 -39.64 -3.98
C ASN A 150 -31.58 -40.36 -2.93
N LEU A 151 -31.87 -40.11 -1.65
CA LEU A 151 -31.18 -40.71 -0.51
C LEU A 151 -32.16 -41.59 0.27
N ASP A 152 -31.78 -42.83 0.55
CA ASP A 152 -32.59 -43.74 1.37
C ASP A 152 -32.24 -43.59 2.85
N ILE A 153 -32.64 -42.45 3.43
CA ILE A 153 -32.36 -42.08 4.82
C ILE A 153 -33.67 -41.97 5.59
N ILE A 154 -33.76 -42.70 6.70
CA ILE A 154 -34.88 -42.62 7.63
C ILE A 154 -34.40 -41.86 8.88
N PRO A 155 -34.91 -40.65 9.16
CA PRO A 155 -34.56 -39.92 10.38
C PRO A 155 -34.90 -40.73 11.64
N LYS A 156 -34.15 -40.57 12.71
CA LYS A 156 -34.51 -41.12 14.03
C LYS A 156 -35.72 -40.40 14.60
N GLU A 157 -35.65 -39.07 14.61
CA GLU A 157 -36.68 -38.19 15.15
C GLU A 157 -36.80 -36.94 14.27
N VAL A 158 -38.04 -36.46 14.12
CA VAL A 158 -38.32 -35.20 13.43
C VAL A 158 -39.23 -34.33 14.30
N THR A 159 -38.76 -33.13 14.62
CA THR A 159 -39.50 -32.19 15.48
C THR A 159 -39.81 -30.92 14.72
N LYS A 160 -41.10 -30.56 14.61
CA LYS A 160 -41.53 -29.29 14.04
C LYS A 160 -41.08 -28.14 14.95
N ILE A 161 -40.30 -27.20 14.40
CA ILE A 161 -39.87 -25.98 15.10
C ILE A 161 -40.65 -24.75 14.61
N GLY A 162 -41.22 -24.82 13.41
CA GLY A 162 -42.00 -23.72 12.83
C GLY A 162 -42.97 -24.21 11.77
N GLU A 163 -43.70 -23.28 11.16
CA GLU A 163 -44.69 -23.59 10.12
C GLU A 163 -44.06 -24.30 8.90
N ARG A 164 -42.79 -24.02 8.60
CA ARG A 164 -42.03 -24.61 7.47
C ARG A 164 -40.68 -25.21 7.86
N THR A 165 -40.48 -25.47 9.14
CA THR A 165 -39.18 -25.83 9.69
C THR A 165 -39.29 -27.05 10.59
N CYS A 166 -38.40 -28.02 10.37
CA CYS A 166 -38.26 -29.16 11.26
C CYS A 166 -36.78 -29.42 11.60
N LEU A 167 -36.54 -29.90 12.80
CA LEU A 167 -35.28 -30.48 13.23
C LEU A 167 -35.30 -31.96 12.89
N GLN A 168 -34.21 -32.45 12.31
CA GLN A 168 -34.03 -33.87 12.02
C GLN A 168 -32.87 -34.40 12.85
N ASN A 169 -33.12 -35.46 13.60
CA ASN A 169 -32.10 -36.24 14.27
C ASN A 169 -31.86 -37.49 13.42
N LEU A 170 -30.66 -37.66 12.87
CA LEU A 170 -30.30 -38.83 12.07
C LEU A 170 -29.63 -39.89 12.96
N TYR A 171 -29.75 -41.16 12.59
CA TYR A 171 -28.88 -42.19 13.17
C TYR A 171 -27.45 -41.93 12.67
N LEU A 172 -26.49 -41.89 13.60
CA LEU A 172 -25.06 -41.95 13.28
C LEU A 172 -24.69 -43.39 12.90
#